data_AF-A0A949HTV2-F1
#
_entry.id   AF-A0A949HTV2-F1
#
_cell.length_a   1.000
_cell.length_b   1.000
_cell.length_c   1.000
_cell.angle_alpha   90.00
_cell.angle_beta   90.00
_cell.angle_gamma   90.00
#
_symmetry.space_group_name_H-M   'P 1'
#
loop_
_entity.id
_entity.type
_entity.pdbx_description
1 polymer ?
#
loop_
_entity_poly.entity_id
_entity_poly.type
_entity_poly.pdbx_seq_one_letter_code
_entity_poly.pdbx_strand_id
1 'polypeptide(L)'
;MNVLVFDRIAPWCLGQVQPVPIETGWGLLVYHLSASAIFSALGIFVLFLAIFLMELLTKFSITKEIVDEHNTALAIIVASVVIGIAMIISASVVG
;
A
#
# COMPACT_ATOMS: atom_id res chain seq x y z
N MET A 1 20.03 -29.61 32.24
CA MET A 1 18.83 -28.74 32.11
C MET A 1 19.22 -27.68 31.09
N ASN A 2 18.81 -27.88 29.84
CA ASN A 2 19.64 -27.69 28.64
C ASN A 2 19.05 -26.61 27.72
N VAL A 3 19.90 -25.79 27.09
CA VAL A 3 19.60 -24.67 26.19
C VAL A 3 18.74 -25.04 24.95
N LEU A 4 18.45 -26.33 24.74
CA LEU A 4 17.72 -26.87 23.58
C LEU A 4 16.20 -26.63 23.57
N VAL A 5 15.62 -26.00 24.59
CA VAL A 5 14.16 -25.72 24.65
C VAL A 5 13.81 -24.39 23.98
N PHE A 6 14.71 -23.40 23.99
CA PHE A 6 14.43 -22.07 23.45
C PHE A 6 14.49 -22.01 21.90
N ASP A 7 15.08 -23.01 21.26
CA ASP A 7 15.20 -23.11 19.80
C ASP A 7 13.87 -23.52 19.12
N ARG A 8 12.96 -24.16 19.86
CA ARG A 8 11.70 -24.69 19.30
C ARG A 8 10.51 -23.72 19.28
N ILE A 9 10.62 -22.57 19.94
CA ILE A 9 9.50 -21.62 20.14
C ILE A 9 9.50 -20.45 19.15
N ALA A 10 10.52 -20.34 18.28
CA ALA A 10 10.58 -19.32 17.25
C ALA A 10 10.87 -19.88 15.84
N PRO A 11 10.06 -20.82 15.31
CA PRO A 11 10.18 -21.24 13.91
C PRO A 11 9.93 -20.08 12.92
N TRP A 12 9.29 -19.00 13.39
CA TRP A 12 9.03 -17.76 12.65
C TRP A 12 10.27 -16.85 12.52
N CYS A 13 11.31 -17.03 13.35
CA CYS A 13 12.58 -16.31 13.18
C CYS A 13 13.49 -16.94 12.11
N LEU A 14 13.27 -18.22 11.79
CA LEU A 14 13.97 -18.92 10.70
C LEU A 14 13.20 -18.83 9.36
N GLY A 15 12.06 -18.13 9.35
CA GLY A 15 11.11 -18.11 8.24
C GLY A 15 11.34 -17.06 7.16
N GLN A 16 12.39 -16.24 7.21
CA GLN A 16 12.74 -15.25 6.16
C GLN A 16 14.26 -15.08 5.96
N VAL A 17 15.09 -16.06 6.33
CA VAL A 17 16.45 -16.12 5.75
C VAL A 17 16.29 -16.83 4.41
N GLN A 18 15.90 -16.06 3.38
CA GLN A 18 16.10 -16.48 2.00
C GLN A 18 17.59 -16.87 1.90
N PRO A 19 17.96 -18.11 1.52
CA PRO A 19 19.37 -18.46 1.34
C PRO A 19 19.93 -17.52 0.28
N VAL A 20 20.72 -16.53 0.73
CA VAL A 20 21.36 -15.55 -0.15
C VAL A 20 22.12 -16.34 -1.22
N PRO A 21 21.76 -16.20 -2.50
CA PRO A 21 22.59 -16.70 -3.57
C PRO A 21 23.96 -16.03 -3.43
N ILE A 22 25.02 -16.83 -3.33
CA ILE A 22 26.42 -16.38 -3.19
C ILE A 22 26.99 -15.85 -4.52
N GLU A 23 26.13 -15.26 -5.34
CA GLU A 23 26.43 -14.80 -6.69
C GLU A 23 26.41 -13.26 -6.70
N THR A 24 27.57 -12.65 -6.97
CA THR A 24 27.88 -11.23 -7.21
C THR A 24 26.77 -10.20 -6.90
N GLY A 25 27.04 -9.31 -5.94
CA GLY A 25 26.10 -8.31 -5.38
C GLY A 25 25.29 -7.43 -6.35
N TRP A 26 25.57 -7.46 -7.65
CA TRP A 26 24.76 -6.84 -8.70
C TRP A 26 23.39 -7.50 -8.90
N GLY A 27 23.28 -8.83 -8.80
CA GLY A 27 22.00 -9.54 -9.03
C GLY A 27 20.95 -9.27 -7.94
N LEU A 28 21.40 -9.19 -6.69
CA LEU A 28 20.56 -8.89 -5.52
C LEU A 28 19.97 -7.49 -5.56
N LEU A 29 20.76 -6.49 -5.98
CA LEU A 29 20.30 -5.12 -6.13
C LEU A 29 19.22 -5.01 -7.20
N VAL A 30 19.45 -5.64 -8.36
CA VAL A 30 18.46 -5.66 -9.45
C VAL A 30 17.16 -6.33 -9.02
N TYR A 31 17.23 -7.44 -8.27
CA TYR A 31 16.04 -8.12 -7.74
C TYR A 31 15.20 -7.20 -6.84
N HIS A 32 15.81 -6.56 -5.84
CA HIS A 32 15.08 -5.67 -4.93
C HIS A 32 14.57 -4.40 -5.61
N LEU A 33 15.36 -3.79 -6.52
CA LEU A 33 14.91 -2.64 -7.30
C LEU A 33 13.72 -3.01 -8.20
N SER A 34 13.75 -4.17 -8.85
CA SER A 34 12.66 -4.61 -9.73
C SER A 34 11.37 -4.86 -8.94
N ALA A 35 11.45 -5.51 -7.78
CA ALA A 35 10.30 -5.75 -6.91
C ALA A 35 9.68 -4.44 -6.39
N SER A 36 10.52 -3.50 -5.93
CA SER A 36 10.07 -2.19 -5.46
C SER A 36 9.45 -1.34 -6.60
N ALA A 37 10.05 -1.36 -7.79
CA ALA A 37 9.53 -0.64 -8.95
C ALA A 37 8.15 -1.15 -9.38
N ILE A 38 7.95 -2.48 -9.39
CA ILE A 38 6.65 -3.08 -9.73
C ILE A 38 5.59 -2.69 -8.70
N PHE A 39 5.91 -2.74 -7.41
CA PHE A 39 4.97 -2.34 -6.36
C PHE A 39 4.63 -0.85 -6.40
N SER A 40 5.62 0.00 -6.63
CA SER A 40 5.41 1.44 -6.79
C SER A 40 4.50 1.76 -8.00
N ALA A 41 4.75 1.09 -9.14
CA ALA A 41 3.92 1.23 -10.33
C ALA A 41 2.48 0.76 -10.10
N LEU A 42 2.28 -0.37 -9.42
CA LEU A 42 0.95 -0.84 -9.02
C LEU A 42 0.23 0.15 -8.11
N GLY A 43 0.93 0.72 -7.11
CA GLY A 43 0.37 1.74 -6.23
C GLY A 43 -0.08 2.99 -7.01
N ILE A 44 0.74 3.47 -7.94
CA ILE A 44 0.41 4.61 -8.81
C ILE A 44 -0.80 4.28 -9.70
N PHE A 45 -0.86 3.08 -10.27
CA PHE A 45 -1.98 2.65 -11.11
C PHE A 45 -3.30 2.63 -10.33
N VAL A 46 -3.29 2.07 -9.12
CA VAL A 46 -4.48 2.05 -8.23
C VAL A 46 -4.89 3.48 -7.84
N LEU A 47 -3.93 4.37 -7.57
CA LEU A 47 -4.20 5.77 -7.23
C LEU A 47 -4.88 6.50 -8.40
N PHE A 48 -4.41 6.29 -9.63
CA PHE A 48 -5.05 6.81 -10.85
C PHE A 48 -6.48 6.27 -11.02
N LEU A 49 -6.66 4.97 -10.86
CA LEU A 49 -7.97 4.33 -11.00
C LEU A 49 -8.97 4.88 -9.96
N ALA A 50 -8.49 5.15 -8.75
CA ALA A 50 -9.32 5.68 -7.68
C ALA A 50 -9.71 7.16 -7.91
N ILE A 51 -8.79 8.00 -8.40
CA ILE A 51 -9.12 9.39 -8.81
C ILE A 51 -10.15 9.36 -9.95
N PHE A 52 -9.95 8.49 -10.95
CA PHE A 52 -10.89 8.34 -12.06
C PHE A 52 -12.28 7.89 -11.59
N LEU A 53 -12.34 6.94 -10.65
CA LEU A 53 -13.60 6.52 -10.02
C LEU A 53 -14.25 7.67 -9.24
N MET A 54 -13.45 8.49 -8.58
CA MET A 54 -13.93 9.65 -7.84
C MET A 54 -14.55 10.69 -8.78
N GLU A 55 -13.88 11.04 -9.89
CA GLU A 55 -14.43 11.96 -10.90
C GLU A 55 -15.72 11.42 -11.52
N LEU A 56 -15.81 10.09 -11.72
CA LEU A 56 -17.00 9.45 -12.27
C LEU A 56 -18.18 9.45 -11.29
N LEU A 57 -17.94 9.11 -10.02
CA LEU A 57 -18.98 9.09 -8.98
C LEU A 57 -19.41 10.52 -8.61
N THR A 58 -18.48 11.47 -8.66
CA THR A 58 -18.67 12.85 -8.25
C THR A 58 -19.10 13.73 -9.42
N LYS A 59 -20.00 13.23 -10.27
CA LYS A 59 -20.59 13.98 -11.39
C LYS A 59 -21.66 14.99 -10.91
N PHE A 60 -21.40 15.66 -9.80
CA PHE A 60 -22.16 16.77 -9.22
C PHE A 60 -21.20 17.92 -8.95
N SER A 61 -21.66 19.16 -9.07
CA SER A 61 -20.82 20.34 -8.92
C SER A 61 -20.41 20.52 -7.45
N ILE A 62 -19.35 19.81 -7.03
CA ILE A 62 -18.76 19.83 -5.67
C ILE A 62 -18.62 21.25 -5.15
N THR A 63 -18.15 22.16 -6.01
CA THR A 63 -17.93 23.55 -5.65
C THR A 63 -19.23 24.31 -5.40
N LYS A 64 -20.31 24.03 -6.15
CA LYS A 64 -21.64 24.60 -5.84
C LYS A 64 -22.23 23.96 -4.58
N GLU A 65 -22.18 22.64 -4.43
CA GLU A 65 -22.84 22.01 -3.29
C GLU A 65 -22.13 22.27 -1.94
N ILE A 66 -20.80 22.38 -1.93
CA ILE A 66 -20.03 22.64 -0.69
C ILE A 66 -20.07 24.12 -0.31
N VAL A 67 -20.05 25.04 -1.28
CA VAL A 67 -19.99 26.50 -1.01
C VAL A 67 -21.38 27.14 -0.96
N ASP A 68 -22.28 26.79 -1.87
CA ASP A 68 -23.63 27.39 -1.96
C ASP A 68 -24.63 26.64 -1.06
N GLU A 69 -24.58 25.30 -1.02
CA GLU A 69 -25.51 24.48 -0.21
C GLU A 69 -24.95 24.03 1.14
N HIS A 70 -23.69 24.37 1.46
CA HIS A 70 -23.04 23.98 2.72
C HIS A 70 -23.13 22.47 3.03
N ASN A 71 -23.15 21.61 2.01
CA ASN A 71 -23.38 20.19 2.19
C ASN A 71 -22.11 19.48 2.69
N THR A 72 -21.92 19.49 4.01
CA THR A 72 -20.82 18.79 4.70
C THR A 72 -20.85 17.28 4.50
N ALA A 73 -22.01 16.69 4.18
CA ALA A 73 -22.09 15.25 3.92
C ALA A 73 -21.27 14.85 2.68
N LEU A 74 -21.32 15.66 1.63
CA LEU A 74 -20.52 15.46 0.42
C LEU A 74 -19.01 15.58 0.72
N ALA A 75 -18.63 16.56 1.54
CA ALA A 75 -17.23 16.76 1.95
C ALA A 75 -16.69 15.56 2.75
N ILE A 76 -17.50 14.98 3.64
CA ILE A 76 -17.13 13.80 4.44
C ILE A 76 -16.97 12.55 3.55
N ILE A 77 -17.84 12.37 2.56
CA ILE A 77 -17.73 11.26 1.61
C ILE A 77 -16.43 11.37 0.80
N VAL A 78 -16.10 12.56 0.30
CA VAL A 78 -14.82 12.76 -0.43
C VAL A 78 -13.63 12.49 0.50
N ALA A 79 -13.64 13.02 1.73
CA ALA A 79 -12.56 12.80 2.69
C ALA A 79 -12.38 11.31 3.04
N SER A 80 -13.47 10.58 3.26
CA SER A 80 -13.42 9.15 3.58
C SER A 80 -12.88 8.29 2.43
N VAL A 81 -13.22 8.62 1.18
CA VAL A 81 -12.67 7.94 -0.01
C VAL A 81 -11.16 8.16 -0.11
N VAL A 82 -10.69 9.40 0.08
CA VAL A 82 -9.24 9.72 0.07
C VAL A 82 -8.49 8.95 1.17
N ILE A 83 -9.05 8.87 2.38
CA ILE A 83 -8.46 8.11 3.48
C ILE A 83 -8.45 6.60 3.16
N GLY A 84 -9.52 6.06 2.58
CA GLY A 84 -9.58 4.66 2.18
C GLY A 84 -8.50 4.28 1.17
N ILE A 85 -8.28 5.12 0.16
CA ILE A 85 -7.22 4.91 -0.84
C ILE A 85 -5.83 4.96 -0.19
N ALA A 86 -5.60 5.92 0.70
CA ALA A 86 -4.34 6.02 1.44
C ALA A 86 -4.04 4.75 2.26
N MET A 87 -5.05 4.15 2.89
CA MET A 87 -4.90 2.90 3.65
C MET A 87 -4.58 1.71 2.75
N ILE A 88 -5.21 1.58 1.58
CA ILE A 88 -4.94 0.49 0.63
C ILE A 88 -3.49 0.55 0.16
N ILE A 89 -2.98 1.74 -0.15
CA ILE A 89 -1.59 1.94 -0.57
C ILE A 89 -0.63 1.59 0.57
N SER A 90 -0.92 2.01 1.81
CA SER A 90 -0.11 1.67 2.98
C SER A 90 -0.06 0.17 3.24
N ALA A 91 -1.20 -0.54 3.15
CA ALA A 91 -1.26 -1.98 3.33
C ALA A 91 -0.50 -2.74 2.24
N SER A 92 -0.46 -2.20 1.02
CA SER A 92 0.27 -2.80 -0.09
C SER A 92 1.79 -2.79 0.12
N VAL A 93 2.33 -1.78 0.82
CA VAL A 93 3.78 -1.67 1.08
C VAL A 93 4.22 -2.44 2.33
N VAL A 94 3.33 -2.57 3.31
CA VAL A 94 3.62 -3.22 4.61
C VAL A 94 3.23 -4.71 4.65
N GLY A 95 2.39 -5.16 3.71
CA GLY A 95 1.89 -6.54 3.61
C GLY A 95 2.85 -7.53 2.95
#